data_AF-A0A521UQ48-F1
#
_entry.id   AF-A0A521UQ48-F1
#
_cell.length_a   1.000
_cell.length_b   1.000
_cell.length_c   1.000
_cell.angle_alpha   90.00
_cell.angle_beta   90.00
_cell.angle_gamma   90.00
#
_symmetry.space_group_name_H-M   'P 1'
#
loop_
_entity.id
_entity.type
_entity.pdbx_description
1 polymer ?
#
loop_
_entity_poly.entity_id
_entity_poly.type
_entity_poly.pdbx_seq_one_letter_code
_entity_poly.pdbx_strand_id
1 'polypeptide(L)'
;MSRNQVQFQKGMSLAGFLARYGSEAQCAQALHAWRWPEGFVCPGCGYAGHCRLGRGLLQCHRCRRQTSLTSGTLLAGSKLPLTTWLLAIYLLTQSKDGISALNLSRQLGISYNSAWLLKHKLMQTML
;
A
#
# COMPACT_ATOMS: atom_id res chain seq x y z
N MET A 1 -9.08 20.83 -31.14
CA MET A 1 -9.84 20.81 -29.87
C MET A 1 -8.86 20.83 -28.71
N SER A 2 -8.87 21.87 -27.89
CA SER A 2 -8.03 21.94 -26.69
C SER A 2 -8.55 20.92 -25.67
N ARG A 3 -7.71 19.92 -25.35
CA ARG A 3 -8.04 18.92 -24.32
C ARG A 3 -7.86 19.54 -22.94
N ASN A 4 -8.83 19.36 -22.06
CA ASN A 4 -8.77 19.85 -20.68
C ASN A 4 -7.62 19.14 -19.93
N GLN A 5 -6.55 19.87 -19.61
CA GLN A 5 -5.33 19.29 -19.03
C GLN A 5 -5.58 18.57 -17.69
N VAL A 6 -6.59 18.99 -16.93
CA VAL A 6 -6.99 18.34 -15.68
C VAL A 6 -7.69 17.01 -15.97
N GLN A 7 -8.49 16.92 -17.04
CA GLN A 7 -9.15 15.68 -17.47
C GLN A 7 -8.21 14.68 -18.14
N PHE A 8 -7.15 15.16 -18.79
CA PHE A 8 -6.21 14.33 -19.54
C PHE A 8 -4.85 14.18 -18.83
N GLN A 9 -4.81 14.20 -17.49
CA GLN A 9 -3.60 13.86 -16.75
C GLN A 9 -3.19 12.41 -17.05
N LYS A 10 -1.88 12.20 -17.30
CA LYS A 10 -1.31 10.87 -17.54
C LYS A 10 -1.31 10.06 -16.23
N GLY A 11 -2.37 9.30 -16.02
CA GLY A 11 -2.41 8.26 -15.00
C GLY A 11 -1.67 6.99 -15.45
N MET A 12 -1.33 6.13 -14.49
CA MET A 12 -0.89 4.77 -14.78
C MET A 12 -2.09 3.95 -15.29
N SER A 13 -1.91 3.12 -16.32
CA SER A 13 -2.97 2.22 -16.77
C SER A 13 -3.10 1.03 -15.81
N LEU A 14 -4.26 0.36 -15.79
CA LEU A 14 -4.46 -0.82 -14.96
C LEU A 14 -3.46 -1.94 -15.33
N ALA A 15 -3.23 -2.14 -16.62
CA ALA A 15 -2.23 -3.11 -17.09
C ALA A 15 -0.81 -2.75 -16.61
N GLY A 16 -0.44 -1.47 -16.66
CA GLY A 16 0.85 -1.00 -16.13
C GLY A 16 0.96 -1.16 -14.61
N PHE A 17 -0.13 -0.94 -13.88
CA PHE A 17 -0.20 -1.19 -12.45
C PHE A 17 0.00 -2.67 -12.12
N LEU A 18 -0.75 -3.56 -12.79
CA LEU A 18 -0.65 -5.01 -12.57
C LEU A 18 0.73 -5.57 -12.95
N ALA A 19 1.39 -5.01 -13.96
CA ALA A 19 2.75 -5.41 -14.30
C ALA A 19 3.75 -5.08 -13.17
N ARG A 20 3.53 -3.98 -12.44
CA ARG A 20 4.44 -3.48 -11.40
C ARG A 20 4.10 -3.96 -9.99
N TYR A 21 2.82 -4.23 -9.70
CA TYR A 21 2.29 -4.54 -8.37
C TYR A 21 1.31 -5.73 -8.38
N GLY A 22 1.43 -6.63 -9.36
CA GLY A 22 0.52 -7.77 -9.53
C GLY A 22 0.76 -8.92 -8.56
N SER A 23 1.86 -8.92 -7.81
CA SER A 23 2.21 -9.97 -6.85
C SER A 23 2.55 -9.41 -5.46
N GLU A 24 2.35 -10.23 -4.43
CA GLU A 24 2.69 -9.86 -3.05
C GLU A 24 4.18 -9.51 -2.90
N ALA A 25 5.08 -10.20 -3.60
CA ALA A 25 6.52 -9.93 -3.58
C ALA A 25 6.84 -8.54 -4.16
N GLN A 26 6.26 -8.19 -5.31
CA GLN A 26 6.41 -6.87 -5.91
C GLN A 26 5.87 -5.76 -5.01
N CYS A 27 4.68 -5.95 -4.44
CA CYS A 27 4.09 -5.01 -3.49
C CYS A 27 4.96 -4.83 -2.24
N ALA A 28 5.49 -5.92 -1.69
CA ALA A 28 6.38 -5.87 -0.53
C ALA A 28 7.69 -5.14 -0.85
N GLN A 29 8.29 -5.38 -2.02
CA GLN A 29 9.49 -4.68 -2.45
C GLN A 29 9.23 -3.18 -2.63
N ALA A 30 8.12 -2.81 -3.28
CA ALA A 30 7.72 -1.43 -3.46
C ALA A 30 7.49 -0.73 -2.11
N LEU A 31 6.73 -1.35 -1.21
CA LEU A 31 6.45 -0.81 0.11
C LEU A 31 7.74 -0.68 0.95
N HIS A 32 8.69 -1.61 0.81
CA HIS A 32 10.00 -1.50 1.46
C HIS A 32 10.78 -0.30 0.94
N ALA A 33 10.84 -0.12 -0.38
CA ALA A 33 11.52 1.02 -0.99
C ALA A 33 10.88 2.37 -0.62
N TRP A 34 9.55 2.44 -0.52
CA TRP A 34 8.85 3.65 -0.09
C TRP A 34 9.08 3.98 1.39
N ARG A 35 9.08 2.96 2.24
CA ARG A 35 9.26 3.13 3.68
C ARG A 35 10.71 3.45 4.04
N TRP A 36 11.66 2.89 3.30
CA TRP A 36 13.10 2.95 3.58
C TRP A 36 13.88 3.17 2.28
N PRO A 37 13.92 4.41 1.75
CA PRO A 37 14.59 4.71 0.49
C PRO A 37 16.10 4.43 0.52
N GLU A 38 16.74 4.70 1.67
CA GLU A 38 18.19 4.55 1.87
C GLU A 38 18.56 3.26 2.62
N GLY A 39 17.61 2.35 2.81
CA GLY A 39 17.78 1.14 3.61
C GLY A 39 17.06 1.22 4.96
N PHE A 40 16.92 0.06 5.60
CA PHE A 40 16.12 -0.08 6.81
C PHE A 40 16.64 0.82 7.93
N VAL A 41 15.72 1.53 8.57
CA VAL A 41 15.98 2.30 9.79
C VAL A 41 15.00 1.81 10.86
N CYS A 42 15.53 1.38 12.00
CA CYS A 42 14.71 0.87 13.09
C CYS A 42 13.77 1.96 13.63
N PRO A 43 12.45 1.76 13.65
CA PRO A 43 11.50 2.78 14.13
C PRO A 43 11.58 3.02 15.65
N GLY A 44 12.28 2.16 16.40
CA GLY A 44 12.44 2.32 17.85
C GLY A 44 13.70 3.09 18.26
N CYS A 45 14.80 2.96 17.52
CA CYS A 45 16.11 3.48 17.95
C CYS A 45 16.93 4.15 16.85
N GLY A 46 16.42 4.22 15.61
CA GLY A 46 17.10 4.84 14.47
C GLY A 46 18.30 4.07 13.92
N TYR A 47 18.64 2.90 14.48
CA TYR A 47 19.78 2.10 13.99
C TYR A 47 19.45 1.40 12.66
N ALA A 48 20.43 1.38 11.75
CA ALA A 48 20.26 0.81 10.41
C ALA A 48 20.51 -0.71 10.33
N GLY A 49 21.35 -1.26 11.22
CA GLY A 49 21.66 -2.68 11.18
C GLY A 49 20.49 -3.56 11.60
N HIS A 50 20.12 -4.51 10.73
CA HIS A 50 19.06 -5.47 10.97
C HIS A 50 19.35 -6.85 10.38
N CYS A 51 18.65 -7.86 10.89
CA CYS A 51 18.53 -9.17 10.25
C CYS A 51 17.07 -9.44 9.84
N ARG A 52 16.88 -10.31 8.85
CA ARG A 52 15.55 -10.75 8.39
C ARG A 52 15.23 -12.11 9.00
N LEU A 53 14.09 -12.21 9.65
CA LEU A 53 13.57 -13.45 10.22
C LEU A 53 12.64 -14.16 9.22
N GLY A 54 12.44 -15.46 9.38
CA GLY A 54 11.69 -16.32 8.45
C GLY A 54 10.21 -15.94 8.18
N ARG A 55 9.64 -14.98 8.92
CA ARG A 55 8.28 -14.44 8.72
C ARG A 55 8.26 -13.09 8.00
N GLY A 56 9.37 -12.68 7.38
CA GLY A 56 9.51 -11.35 6.77
C GLY A 56 9.58 -10.21 7.81
N LEU A 57 9.88 -10.54 9.06
CA LEU A 57 10.13 -9.57 10.12
C LEU A 57 11.58 -9.09 10.05
N LEU A 58 11.77 -7.80 10.29
CA LEU A 58 13.08 -7.18 10.39
C LEU A 58 13.39 -6.96 11.87
N GLN A 59 14.49 -7.54 12.35
CA GLN A 59 14.93 -7.38 13.72
C GLN A 59 16.15 -6.46 13.78
N CYS A 60 16.04 -5.38 14.56
CA CYS A 60 17.16 -4.48 14.81
C CYS A 60 18.24 -5.16 15.66
N HIS A 61 19.52 -5.02 15.28
CA HIS A 61 20.63 -5.57 16.06
C HIS A 61 20.84 -4.88 17.41
N ARG A 62 20.47 -3.60 17.53
CA ARG A 62 20.71 -2.79 18.73
C ARG A 62 19.64 -2.99 19.81
N CYS A 63 18.37 -2.73 19.48
CA CYS A 63 17.27 -2.81 20.45
C CYS A 63 16.50 -4.14 20.42
N ARG A 64 16.89 -5.07 19.53
CA ARG A 64 16.20 -6.36 19.28
C ARG A 64 14.72 -6.24 18.94
N ARG A 65 14.23 -5.03 18.62
CA ARG A 65 12.84 -4.81 18.21
C ARG A 65 12.59 -5.46 16.85
N GLN A 66 11.54 -6.25 16.79
CA GLN A 66 11.02 -6.84 15.56
C GLN A 66 9.99 -5.89 14.93
N THR A 67 10.06 -5.71 13.62
CA THR A 67 9.18 -4.81 12.87
C THR A 67 8.79 -5.51 11.58
N SER A 68 7.47 -5.62 11.33
CA SER A 68 7.00 -6.06 10.01
C SER A 68 7.03 -4.89 9.04
N LEU A 69 7.04 -5.20 7.74
CA LEU A 69 6.98 -4.19 6.69
C LEU A 69 5.77 -3.24 6.81
N THR A 70 4.65 -3.76 7.30
CA THR A 70 3.40 -3.02 7.49
C THR A 70 3.29 -2.34 8.86
N SER A 71 4.21 -2.61 9.79
CA SER A 71 4.15 -2.08 11.15
C SER A 71 4.25 -0.56 11.19
N GLY A 72 3.32 0.11 11.87
CA GLY A 72 3.26 1.57 11.92
C GLY A 72 2.95 2.21 10.57
N THR A 73 2.27 1.49 9.66
CA THR A 73 1.68 2.02 8.43
C THR A 73 0.17 1.82 8.46
N LEU A 74 -0.54 2.37 7.47
CA LEU A 74 -1.98 2.13 7.28
C LEU A 74 -2.35 0.65 7.13
N LEU A 75 -1.40 -0.16 6.66
CA LEU A 75 -1.57 -1.59 6.44
C LEU A 75 -1.38 -2.40 7.73
N ALA A 76 -0.99 -1.75 8.84
CA ALA A 76 -0.79 -2.41 10.13
C ALA A 76 -2.08 -3.09 10.62
N GLY A 77 -1.94 -4.32 11.09
CA GLY A 77 -3.06 -5.13 11.62
C GLY A 77 -4.09 -5.58 10.58
N SER A 78 -3.86 -5.32 9.28
CA SER A 78 -4.72 -5.82 8.22
C SER A 78 -4.37 -7.27 7.87
N LYS A 79 -5.41 -8.07 7.64
CA LYS A 79 -5.29 -9.43 7.08
C LYS A 79 -5.41 -9.44 5.55
N LEU A 80 -5.66 -8.29 4.94
CA LEU A 80 -5.76 -8.18 3.49
C LEU A 80 -4.37 -8.26 2.83
N PRO A 81 -4.24 -8.94 1.69
CA PRO A 81 -3.01 -8.95 0.91
C PRO A 81 -2.56 -7.55 0.50
N LEU A 82 -1.25 -7.35 0.33
CA LEU A 82 -0.70 -6.05 -0.10
C LEU A 82 -1.21 -5.67 -1.50
N THR A 83 -1.35 -6.65 -2.39
CA THR A 83 -1.96 -6.48 -3.72
C THR A 83 -3.35 -5.84 -3.64
N THR A 84 -4.21 -6.29 -2.72
CA THR A 84 -5.54 -5.70 -2.49
C THR A 84 -5.45 -4.25 -2.02
N TRP A 85 -4.54 -3.95 -1.09
CA TRP A 85 -4.33 -2.58 -0.59
C TRP A 85 -3.86 -1.63 -1.69
N LEU A 86 -2.83 -2.02 -2.44
CA LEU A 86 -2.26 -1.18 -3.49
C LEU A 86 -3.26 -1.00 -4.63
N LEU A 87 -4.02 -2.05 -4.99
CA LEU A 87 -5.08 -1.93 -6.00
C LEU A 87 -6.20 -0.99 -5.54
N ALA A 88 -6.59 -1.04 -4.26
CA ALA A 88 -7.58 -0.12 -3.72
C ALA A 88 -7.12 1.34 -3.78
N ILE A 89 -5.86 1.60 -3.41
CA ILE A 89 -5.22 2.92 -3.52
C ILE A 89 -5.22 3.39 -4.98
N TYR A 90 -4.81 2.53 -5.91
CA TYR A 90 -4.81 2.83 -7.34
C TYR A 90 -6.21 3.19 -7.85
N LEU A 91 -7.22 2.39 -7.51
CA LEU A 91 -8.59 2.63 -7.96
C LEU A 91 -9.14 3.96 -7.41
N LEU A 92 -8.93 4.25 -6.13
CA LEU A 92 -9.41 5.47 -5.49
C LEU A 92 -8.72 6.73 -6.04
N THR A 93 -7.41 6.67 -6.27
CA THR A 93 -6.63 7.82 -6.78
C THR A 93 -6.88 8.12 -8.25
N GLN A 94 -7.28 7.11 -9.04
CA GLN A 94 -7.61 7.29 -10.46
C GLN A 94 -9.04 7.80 -10.68
N SER A 95 -9.94 7.66 -9.69
CA SER A 95 -11.33 8.09 -9.81
C SER A 95 -11.50 9.57 -9.46
N LYS A 96 -12.02 10.37 -10.39
CA LYS A 96 -12.33 11.79 -10.14
C LYS A 96 -13.57 12.00 -9.27
N ASP A 97 -14.58 11.16 -9.48
CA ASP A 97 -15.87 11.29 -8.78
C ASP A 97 -15.96 10.39 -7.53
N GLY A 98 -14.83 9.77 -7.16
CA GLY A 98 -14.77 8.76 -6.09
C GLY A 98 -15.37 7.41 -6.49
N ILE A 99 -15.10 6.38 -5.68
CA ILE A 99 -15.62 5.03 -5.85
C ILE A 99 -16.50 4.65 -4.66
N SER A 100 -17.70 4.12 -4.91
CA SER A 100 -18.56 3.60 -3.83
C SER A 100 -17.95 2.35 -3.19
N ALA A 101 -18.21 2.12 -1.90
CA ALA A 101 -17.70 0.93 -1.21
C ALA A 101 -18.17 -0.38 -1.86
N LEU A 102 -19.38 -0.39 -2.44
CA LEU A 102 -19.91 -1.53 -3.19
C LEU A 102 -19.15 -1.79 -4.49
N ASN A 103 -18.83 -0.73 -5.26
CA ASN A 103 -18.04 -0.89 -6.47
C ASN A 103 -16.61 -1.35 -6.13
N LEU A 104 -16.00 -0.76 -5.10
CA LEU A 104 -14.68 -1.16 -4.62
C LEU A 104 -14.65 -2.65 -4.19
N SER A 105 -15.69 -3.11 -3.48
CA SER A 105 -15.84 -4.52 -3.11
C SER A 105 -15.86 -5.45 -4.32
N ARG A 106 -16.62 -5.10 -5.37
CA ARG A 106 -16.69 -5.88 -6.62
C ARG A 106 -15.36 -5.92 -7.36
N GLN A 107 -14.67 -4.78 -7.45
CA GLN A 107 -13.38 -4.69 -8.15
C GLN A 107 -12.26 -5.43 -7.41
N LEU A 108 -12.26 -5.40 -6.07
CA LEU A 108 -11.25 -6.08 -5.25
C LEU A 108 -11.58 -7.54 -4.95
N GLY A 109 -12.81 -7.99 -5.18
CA GLY A 109 -13.25 -9.35 -4.84
C GLY A 109 -13.31 -9.61 -3.34
N ILE A 110 -13.54 -8.59 -2.52
CA ILE A 110 -13.61 -8.70 -1.04
C ILE A 110 -15.02 -8.38 -0.53
N SER A 111 -15.29 -8.75 0.73
CA SER A 111 -16.57 -8.41 1.36
C SER A 111 -16.84 -6.90 1.38
N TYR A 112 -18.11 -6.51 1.32
CA TYR A 112 -18.52 -5.11 1.41
C TYR A 112 -17.97 -4.41 2.65
N ASN A 113 -18.06 -5.06 3.82
CA ASN A 113 -17.57 -4.51 5.09
C ASN A 113 -16.05 -4.27 5.06
N SER A 114 -15.29 -5.20 4.46
CA SER A 114 -13.84 -5.03 4.28
C SER A 114 -13.53 -3.87 3.34
N ALA A 115 -14.25 -3.75 2.22
CA ALA A 115 -14.06 -2.64 1.26
C ALA A 115 -14.44 -1.29 1.87
N TRP A 116 -15.51 -1.24 2.67
CA TRP A 116 -15.93 -0.03 3.36
C TRP A 116 -14.87 0.44 4.36
N LEU A 117 -14.38 -0.46 5.22
CA LEU A 117 -13.33 -0.13 6.21
C LEU A 117 -12.02 0.27 5.52
N LEU A 118 -11.65 -0.44 4.45
CA LEU A 118 -10.48 -0.14 3.62
C LEU A 118 -10.57 1.26 3.03
N LYS A 119 -11.69 1.58 2.37
CA LYS A 119 -11.96 2.91 1.81
C LYS A 119 -11.88 3.98 2.90
N HIS A 120 -12.53 3.76 4.03
CA HIS A 120 -12.56 4.73 5.12
C HIS A 120 -11.16 5.03 5.66
N LYS A 121 -10.34 3.99 5.91
CA LYS A 121 -8.94 4.15 6.32
C LYS A 121 -8.13 4.96 5.31
N LEU A 122 -8.29 4.69 4.02
CA LEU A 122 -7.56 5.41 2.97
C LEU A 122 -7.97 6.89 2.89
N MET A 123 -9.28 7.18 2.98
CA MET A 123 -9.79 8.55 2.95
C MET A 123 -9.33 9.37 4.15
N GLN A 124 -9.22 8.78 5.34
CA GLN A 124 -8.69 9.46 6.52
C GLN A 124 -7.22 9.89 6.41
N THR A 125 -6.47 9.34 5.45
CA THR A 125 -5.05 9.64 5.26
C THR A 125 -4.71 10.41 3.99
N MET A 126 -5.66 10.50 3.07
CA MET A 126 -5.51 11.23 1.81
C MET A 126 -6.13 12.64 1.88
N LEU A 127 -6.92 12.92 2.91
CA LEU A 127 -7.41 14.24 3.30
C LEU A 127 -6.43 14.90 4.27
#